data_AF-U1PSU9-F1
#
_entry.id   AF-U1PSU9-F1
#
_cell.length_a   1.000
_cell.length_b   1.000
_cell.length_c   1.000
_cell.angle_alpha   90.00
_cell.angle_beta   90.00
_cell.angle_gamma   90.00
#
_symmetry.space_group_name_H-M   'P 1'
#
loop_
_entity.id
_entity.type
_entity.pdbx_description
1 polymer ?
#
loop_
_entity_poly.entity_id
_entity_poly.type
_entity_poly.pdbx_seq_one_letter_code
_entity_poly.pdbx_strand_id
1 'polypeptide(L)'
;MSEVAERAQRLNEARELEESADRMEESVKGLLEMNMTEAMSNAAKGMPGTSLGKQSYELGVALDARNREFAETLMAHVRQTREAVARIRREVAAEEKAEDVEM
;
A
#
# COMPACT_ATOMS: atom_id res chain seq x y z
N MET A 1 16.02 -23.48 -19.55
CA MET A 1 15.18 -22.38 -20.07
C MET A 1 16.11 -21.39 -20.75
N SER A 2 15.65 -20.66 -21.77
CA SER A 2 16.48 -19.60 -22.37
C SER A 2 16.53 -18.37 -21.47
N GLU A 3 17.61 -17.59 -21.53
CA GLU A 3 17.79 -16.36 -20.75
C GLU A 3 16.68 -15.34 -21.03
N VAL A 4 16.19 -15.29 -22.27
CA VAL A 4 15.02 -14.50 -22.68
C VAL A 4 13.75 -14.93 -21.93
N ALA A 5 13.53 -16.23 -21.73
CA ALA A 5 12.36 -16.73 -21.01
C ALA A 5 12.42 -16.39 -19.52
N GLU A 6 13.62 -16.43 -18.92
CA GLU A 6 13.84 -16.07 -17.52
C GLU A 6 13.64 -14.57 -17.26
N ARG A 7 14.09 -13.70 -18.18
CA ARG A 7 13.80 -12.26 -18.11
C ARG A 7 12.31 -11.95 -18.27
N ALA A 8 11.66 -12.59 -19.24
CA ALA A 8 10.22 -12.41 -19.46
C ALA A 8 9.42 -12.82 -18.20
N GLN A 9 9.82 -13.91 -17.54
CA GLN A 9 9.20 -14.32 -16.28
C GLN A 9 9.42 -13.29 -15.16
N ARG A 10 10.66 -12.81 -14.95
CA ARG A 10 10.96 -11.77 -13.95
C ARG A 10 10.16 -10.48 -14.18
N LEU A 11 9.99 -10.06 -15.43
CA LEU A 11 9.17 -8.90 -15.79
C LEU A 11 7.68 -9.14 -15.53
N ASN A 12 7.19 -10.36 -15.78
CA ASN A 12 5.82 -10.72 -15.47
C ASN A 12 5.55 -10.69 -13.95
N GLU A 13 6.44 -11.29 -13.16
CA GLU A 13 6.36 -11.27 -11.69
C GLU A 13 6.42 -9.83 -11.16
N ALA A 14 7.31 -8.99 -11.71
CA ALA A 14 7.40 -7.58 -11.34
C ALA A 14 6.12 -6.80 -11.67
N ARG A 15 5.44 -7.12 -12.78
CA ARG A 15 4.15 -6.53 -13.14
C ARG A 15 3.06 -6.95 -12.16
N GLU A 16 2.98 -8.23 -11.80
CA GLU A 16 1.99 -8.72 -10.83
C GLU A 16 2.17 -8.07 -9.45
N LEU A 17 3.43 -7.87 -9.03
CA LEU A 17 3.75 -7.14 -7.81
C LEU A 17 3.32 -5.67 -7.86
N GLU A 18 3.49 -5.00 -8.99
CA GLU A 18 3.05 -3.61 -9.19
C GLU A 18 1.52 -3.51 -9.13
N GLU A 19 0.80 -4.38 -9.84
CA GLU A 19 -0.66 -4.43 -9.81
C GLU A 19 -1.19 -4.75 -8.40
N SER A 20 -0.50 -5.58 -7.63
CA SER A 20 -0.83 -5.87 -6.24
C SER A 20 -0.59 -4.65 -5.34
N ALA A 21 0.51 -3.94 -5.53
CA ALA A 21 0.83 -2.71 -4.80
C ALA A 21 -0.21 -1.61 -5.07
N ASP A 22 -0.69 -1.48 -6.30
CA ASP A 22 -1.74 -0.52 -6.67
C ASP A 22 -3.08 -0.85 -6.00
N ARG A 23 -3.50 -2.12 -6.02
CA ARG A 23 -4.71 -2.56 -5.29
C ARG A 23 -4.60 -2.31 -3.79
N MET A 24 -3.42 -2.52 -3.22
CA MET A 24 -3.16 -2.27 -1.80
C MET A 24 -3.24 -0.78 -1.47
N GLU A 25 -2.63 0.08 -2.29
CA GLU A 25 -2.70 1.53 -2.12
C GLU A 25 -4.15 2.05 -2.20
N GLU A 26 -4.93 1.58 -3.18
CA GLU A 26 -6.34 1.96 -3.33
C GLU A 26 -7.18 1.50 -2.12
N SER A 27 -6.97 0.27 -1.66
CA SER A 27 -7.66 -0.27 -0.47
C SER A 27 -7.33 0.53 0.79
N VAL A 28 -6.08 0.92 0.99
CA VAL A 28 -5.65 1.75 2.15
C VAL A 28 -6.29 3.13 2.08
N LYS A 29 -6.33 3.77 0.91
CA LYS A 29 -7.00 5.06 0.73
C LYS A 29 -8.49 4.96 1.08
N GLY A 30 -9.18 3.95 0.55
CA GLY A 30 -10.60 3.72 0.84
C GLY A 30 -10.87 3.52 2.34
N LEU A 31 -10.03 2.74 3.03
CA LEU A 31 -10.15 2.54 4.49
C LEU A 31 -9.95 3.83 5.28
N LEU A 32 -9.01 4.68 4.89
CA LEU A 32 -8.80 5.98 5.55
C LEU A 32 -9.98 6.92 5.34
N GLU A 33 -10.57 6.94 4.15
CA GLU A 33 -11.75 7.76 3.83
C GLU A 33 -13.00 7.31 4.60
N MET A 34 -13.23 6.00 4.69
CA MET A 34 -14.32 5.43 5.51
C MET A 34 -14.15 5.77 6.99
N ASN A 35 -12.94 5.63 7.53
CA ASN A 35 -12.65 5.95 8.93
C ASN A 35 -12.86 7.43 9.25
N MET A 36 -12.45 8.35 8.37
CA MET A 36 -12.73 9.79 8.55
C MET A 36 -14.23 10.07 8.57
N THR A 37 -15.01 9.39 7.72
CA THR A 37 -16.47 9.56 7.65
C THR A 37 -17.16 9.05 8.91
N GLU A 38 -16.74 7.89 9.45
CA GLU A 38 -17.29 7.32 10.68
C GLU A 38 -16.91 8.13 11.93
N ALA A 39 -15.67 8.61 12.01
CA ALA A 39 -15.22 9.48 13.10
C ALA A 39 -16.03 10.78 13.15
N MET A 40 -16.30 11.42 12.00
CA MET A 40 -17.17 12.60 11.93
C MET A 40 -18.62 12.29 12.28
N SER A 41 -19.15 11.15 11.84
CA SER A 41 -20.53 10.70 12.15
C SER A 41 -20.72 10.44 13.65
N ASN A 42 -19.75 9.79 14.30
CA ASN A 42 -19.79 9.51 15.74
C ASN A 42 -19.61 10.79 16.57
N ALA A 43 -18.75 11.72 16.14
CA ALA A 43 -18.63 13.04 16.77
C ALA A 43 -19.93 13.86 16.67
N ALA A 44 -20.66 13.75 15.55
CA ALA A 44 -21.95 14.42 15.37
C ALA A 44 -23.10 13.79 16.19
N LYS A 45 -23.02 12.49 16.51
CA LYS A 45 -24.06 11.72 17.23
C LYS A 45 -23.84 11.63 18.73
N GLY A 46 -22.63 11.83 19.23
CA GLY A 46 -22.33 11.78 20.65
C GLY A 46 -22.77 13.05 21.37
N MET A 47 -23.85 12.99 22.15
CA MET A 47 -24.15 14.04 23.13
C MET A 47 -23.01 14.11 24.16
N PRO A 48 -22.25 15.22 24.25
CA PRO A 48 -21.23 15.37 25.27
C PRO A 48 -21.91 15.58 26.61
N GLY A 49 -22.01 14.53 27.43
CA GLY A 49 -22.65 14.64 28.75
C GLY A 49 -22.75 13.35 29.57
N THR A 50 -22.69 12.18 28.94
CA THR A 50 -22.71 10.88 29.65
C THR A 50 -21.30 10.28 29.74
N SER A 51 -21.04 9.48 30.77
CA SER A 51 -19.79 8.72 30.91
C SER A 51 -19.55 7.79 29.72
N LEU A 52 -20.63 7.21 29.17
CA LEU A 52 -20.59 6.38 27.98
C LEU A 52 -20.20 7.18 26.72
N GLY A 53 -20.73 8.40 26.55
CA GLY A 53 -20.37 9.27 25.42
C GLY A 53 -18.88 9.65 25.41
N LYS A 54 -18.30 9.89 26.59
CA LYS A 54 -16.85 10.14 26.72
C LYS A 54 -16.01 8.90 26.36
N GLN A 55 -16.39 7.73 26.86
CA GLN A 55 -15.70 6.48 26.54
C GLN A 55 -15.76 6.14 25.04
N SER A 56 -16.93 6.31 24.41
CA SER A 56 -17.07 6.09 22.97
C SER A 56 -16.22 7.06 22.13
N TYR A 57 -16.11 8.32 22.57
CA TYR A 57 -15.23 9.30 21.91
C TYR A 57 -13.75 8.91 22.05
N GLU A 58 -13.30 8.59 23.26
CA GLU A 58 -11.92 8.16 23.52
C GLU A 58 -11.55 6.90 22.71
N LEU A 59 -12.46 5.93 22.61
CA LEU A 59 -12.30 4.75 21.77
C LEU A 59 -12.22 5.11 20.28
N GLY A 60 -13.06 6.03 19.80
CA GLY A 60 -13.02 6.51 18.41
C GLY A 60 -11.68 7.16 18.06
N VAL A 61 -11.14 8.00 18.95
CA VAL A 61 -9.82 8.64 18.76
C VAL A 61 -8.70 7.61 18.76
N ALA A 62 -8.73 6.64 19.68
CA ALA A 62 -7.72 5.58 19.73
C ALA A 62 -7.76 4.68 18.49
N LEU A 63 -8.95 4.36 17.98
CA LEU A 63 -9.12 3.58 16.76
C LEU A 63 -8.60 4.33 15.53
N ASP A 64 -8.91 5.63 15.39
CA ASP A 64 -8.40 6.46 14.30
C ASP A 64 -6.86 6.52 14.30
N ALA A 65 -6.24 6.70 15.48
CA ALA A 65 -4.78 6.70 15.62
C ALA A 65 -4.15 5.38 15.16
N ARG A 66 -4.75 4.23 15.54
CA ARG A 66 -4.27 2.91 15.10
C ARG A 66 -4.49 2.66 13.62
N ASN A 67 -5.60 3.14 13.06
CA ASN A 67 -5.87 3.01 11.63
C ASN A 67 -4.85 3.80 10.78
N ARG A 68 -4.42 4.98 11.25
CA ARG A 68 -3.35 5.75 10.59
C ARG A 68 -2.01 5.02 10.64
N GLU A 69 -1.61 4.51 11.81
CA GLU A 69 -0.37 3.74 11.96
C GLU A 69 -0.35 2.49 11.06
N PHE A 70 -1.49 1.79 10.96
CA PHE A 70 -1.64 0.65 10.08
C PHE A 70 -1.54 1.05 8.60
N ALA A 71 -2.20 2.13 8.21
CA ALA A 71 -2.11 2.67 6.85
C ALA A 71 -0.68 3.10 6.49
N GLU A 72 0.04 3.75 7.40
CA GLU A 72 1.45 4.13 7.19
C GLU A 72 2.33 2.89 6.97
N THR A 73 2.12 1.84 7.75
CA THR A 73 2.85 0.57 7.61
C THR A 73 2.59 -0.09 6.26
N LEU A 74 1.32 -0.14 5.82
CA LEU A 74 0.97 -0.69 4.51
C LEU A 74 1.52 0.15 3.36
N MET A 75 1.48 1.48 3.47
CA MET A 75 2.07 2.37 2.47
C MET A 75 3.59 2.24 2.38
N ALA A 76 4.27 1.99 3.51
CA ALA A 76 5.69 1.68 3.51
C ALA A 76 5.98 0.37 2.75
N HIS A 77 5.13 -0.65 2.91
CA HIS A 77 5.24 -1.90 2.16
C HIS A 77 5.03 -1.70 0.66
N VAL A 78 3.98 -0.95 0.26
CA VAL A 78 3.73 -0.56 -1.14
C VAL A 78 4.97 0.11 -1.75
N ARG A 79 5.60 1.03 -1.00
CA ARG A 79 6.82 1.71 -1.45
C ARG A 79 7.98 0.72 -1.66
N GLN A 80 8.21 -0.18 -0.71
CA GLN A 80 9.27 -1.20 -0.83
C GLN A 80 9.05 -2.11 -2.04
N THR A 81 7.79 -2.51 -2.30
CA THR A 81 7.43 -3.30 -3.48
C THR A 81 7.72 -2.54 -4.77
N ARG A 82 7.35 -1.26 -4.86
CA ARG A 82 7.66 -0.41 -6.02
C ARG A 82 9.17 -0.25 -6.24
N GLU A 83 9.94 -0.09 -5.17
CA GLU A 83 11.41 -0.04 -5.25
C GLU A 83 12.00 -1.37 -5.75
N ALA A 84 11.46 -2.51 -5.33
CA ALA A 84 11.87 -3.82 -5.82
C ALA A 84 11.54 -4.02 -7.31
N VAL A 85 10.33 -3.68 -7.74
CA VAL A 85 9.92 -3.69 -9.16
C VAL A 85 10.84 -2.83 -10.01
N ALA A 86 11.17 -1.62 -9.54
CA ALA A 86 12.08 -0.71 -10.24
C ALA A 86 13.53 -1.24 -10.29
N ARG A 87 13.97 -2.06 -9.33
CA ARG A 87 15.26 -2.76 -9.42
C ARG A 87 15.23 -3.85 -10.48
N ILE A 88 14.22 -4.71 -10.47
CA ILE A 88 14.07 -5.80 -11.46
C ILE A 88 14.06 -5.24 -12.89
N ARG A 89 13.29 -4.18 -13.14
CA ARG A 89 13.24 -3.52 -14.46
C ARG A 89 14.61 -2.99 -14.90
N ARG A 90 15.41 -2.44 -13.97
CA ARG A 90 16.76 -1.93 -14.27
C ARG A 90 17.76 -3.05 -14.54
N GLU A 91 17.69 -4.13 -13.76
CA GLU A 91 18.53 -5.31 -13.95
C GLU A 91 18.28 -5.94 -15.31
N VAL A 92 17.01 -6.17 -15.66
CA VAL A 92 16.64 -6.71 -16.99
C VAL A 92 17.10 -5.80 -18.12
N ALA A 93 16.90 -4.48 -18.01
CA ALA A 93 17.34 -3.54 -19.04
C ALA A 93 18.87 -3.42 -19.15
N ALA A 94 19.62 -3.68 -18.08
CA ALA A 94 21.08 -3.72 -18.11
C ALA A 94 21.58 -5.00 -18.77
N GLU A 95 20.92 -6.13 -18.51
CA GLU A 95 21.23 -7.41 -19.13
C GLU A 95 20.96 -7.39 -20.65
N GLU A 96 19.83 -6.81 -21.10
CA GLU A 96 19.53 -6.62 -22.54
C GLU A 96 20.62 -5.82 -23.25
N LYS A 97 21.08 -4.72 -22.63
CA LYS A 97 22.16 -3.90 -23.19
C LYS A 97 23.51 -4.61 -23.23
N ALA A 98 23.78 -5.52 -22.31
CA ALA A 98 25.02 -6.27 -22.29
C ALA A 98 25.05 -7.29 -23.45
N GLU A 99 23.93 -7.97 -23.71
CA GLU A 99 23.80 -8.88 -24.85
C GLU A 99 23.90 -8.18 -26.20
N ASP A 100 23.28 -7.00 -26.35
CA ASP A 100 23.37 -6.20 -27.57
C ASP A 100 24.80 -5.75 -27.91
N VAL A 101 25.71 -5.71 -26.92
CA VAL A 101 27.12 -5.33 -27.08
C VAL A 101 28.01 -6.55 -27.39
N GLU A 102 27.58 -7.76 -27.02
CA GLU A 102 28.33 -9.00 -27.23
C GLU A 102 28.00 -9.71 -28.56
N MET A 103 26.96 -9.27 -29.30
CA MET A 103 26.62 -9.72 -30.66
C MET A 103 27.26 -8.87 -31.77
#